data_AF-A0AB34HHI7-F1
#
_entry.id   AF-A0AB34HHI7-F1
#
_cell.length_a   1.000
_cell.length_b   1.000
_cell.length_c   1.000
_cell.angle_alpha   90.00
_cell.angle_beta   90.00
_cell.angle_gamma   90.00
#
_symmetry.space_group_name_H-M   'P 1'
#
loop_
_entity.id
_entity.type
_entity.pdbx_description
1 polymer ?
#
loop_
_entity_poly.entity_id
_entity_poly.type
_entity_poly.pdbx_seq_one_letter_code
_entity_poly.pdbx_strand_id
1 'polypeptide(L)'
;MPAGKGRGESNPGRACVEKTMAILCRLREVPRHLLVCEKSNFGHDKSRHRHLVETHYHNYRLLQKFAEASLLACTTSERFSLLLRENVTLTGAFFANVVVEASVSFLIPECGILSKELKDLVMDSGPYYFVKDLPLHELIAHEFISTFVKKGACYALTYNTNIDEDNTVALLPNGKLILSLDKDTYEETGLQGRPSQYCGRKTMKFIVSIDLMDLSSKLDSKKYERISWAFKEKKPLKFDFLLAWHQTGAEGSAMMSYFSSYRIQEHQPKIVLSTMTDVQCPVLQSGELRGQPGAACSAQELFEWLGAVFSNAALNNEPDNFISTYCCPQPSTVVAKAYLCTITGFILPEKIRLLLEQLCRYFDEPKLAPWVTLSVQGFADSPVSWRENEHGFRKGGEHLYNFVVFSNRDYWLQLAVGANDDCPP
;
A
#
# COMPACT_ATOMS: atom_id res chain seq x y z
N MET A 1 71.32 18.82 4.31
CA MET A 1 70.43 17.66 4.12
C MET A 1 69.01 18.08 4.47
N PRO A 2 68.03 17.87 3.57
CA PRO A 2 66.69 17.50 3.98
C PRO A 2 66.28 16.16 3.36
N ALA A 3 65.67 15.32 4.19
CA ALA A 3 65.22 13.97 3.87
C ALA A 3 64.00 13.99 2.94
N GLY A 4 64.03 13.14 1.91
CA GLY A 4 62.93 12.94 0.98
C GLY A 4 61.74 12.24 1.65
N LYS A 5 60.53 12.79 1.43
CA LYS A 5 59.26 12.11 1.72
C LYS A 5 59.03 11.00 0.69
N GLY A 6 59.15 9.75 1.12
CA GLY A 6 58.69 8.59 0.35
C GLY A 6 57.17 8.65 0.16
N ARG A 7 56.73 8.58 -1.10
CA ARG A 7 55.32 8.30 -1.44
C ARG A 7 55.06 6.84 -1.13
N GLY A 8 54.18 6.56 -0.18
CA GLY A 8 53.70 5.20 0.08
C GLY A 8 52.92 4.69 -1.12
N GLU A 9 53.41 3.62 -1.74
CA GLU A 9 52.70 2.88 -2.77
C GLU A 9 51.42 2.26 -2.17
N SER A 10 50.26 2.57 -2.75
CA SER A 10 48.99 1.97 -2.34
C SER A 10 48.96 0.50 -2.73
N ASN A 11 49.10 -0.38 -1.74
CA ASN A 11 49.16 -1.82 -1.91
C ASN A 11 47.83 -2.35 -2.52
N PRO A 12 47.81 -2.82 -3.79
CA PRO A 12 46.57 -3.11 -4.53
C PRO A 12 45.75 -4.26 -3.93
N GLY A 13 46.39 -5.18 -3.19
CA GLY A 13 45.72 -6.26 -2.48
C GLY A 13 44.79 -5.78 -1.35
N ARG A 14 45.16 -4.70 -0.65
CA ARG A 14 44.36 -4.15 0.45
C ARG A 14 43.08 -3.48 -0.05
N ALA A 15 43.18 -2.74 -1.16
CA ALA A 15 42.02 -2.13 -1.82
C ALA A 15 41.05 -3.15 -2.42
N CYS A 16 41.54 -4.32 -2.85
CA CYS A 16 40.71 -5.42 -3.34
C CYS A 16 39.91 -6.10 -2.20
N VAL A 17 40.57 -6.33 -1.05
CA VAL A 17 39.92 -6.88 0.15
C VAL A 17 38.89 -5.91 0.71
N GLU A 18 39.19 -4.62 0.80
CA GLU A 18 38.24 -3.59 1.26
C GLU A 18 37.01 -3.47 0.35
N LYS A 19 37.19 -3.54 -0.99
CA LYS A 19 36.07 -3.56 -1.94
C LYS A 19 35.23 -4.83 -1.80
N THR A 20 35.85 -5.98 -1.60
CA THR A 20 35.15 -7.27 -1.43
C THR A 20 34.37 -7.29 -0.12
N MET A 21 34.95 -6.79 0.97
CA MET A 21 34.28 -6.64 2.25
C MET A 21 33.13 -5.64 2.17
N ALA A 22 33.29 -4.53 1.45
CA ALA A 22 32.19 -3.59 1.21
C ALA A 22 31.02 -4.22 0.42
N ILE A 23 31.31 -5.10 -0.54
CA ILE A 23 30.30 -5.86 -1.29
C ILE A 23 29.60 -6.87 -0.37
N LEU A 24 30.35 -7.63 0.44
CA LEU A 24 29.79 -8.58 1.39
C LEU A 24 28.94 -7.90 2.48
N CYS A 25 29.34 -6.71 2.94
CA CYS A 25 28.54 -5.90 3.85
C CYS A 25 27.22 -5.49 3.20
N ARG A 26 27.24 -5.01 1.94
CA ARG A 26 26.00 -4.65 1.21
C ARG A 26 25.08 -5.84 0.94
N LEU A 27 25.63 -7.04 0.78
CA LEU A 27 24.84 -8.27 0.62
C LEU A 27 24.20 -8.72 1.94
N ARG A 28 24.74 -8.30 3.09
CA ARG A 28 24.20 -8.55 4.43
C ARG A 28 23.33 -7.40 4.94
N GLU A 29 23.36 -6.24 4.30
CA GLU A 29 22.54 -5.10 4.67
C GLU A 29 21.07 -5.43 4.42
N VAL A 30 20.29 -5.42 5.50
CA VAL A 30 18.85 -5.61 5.44
C VAL A 30 18.23 -4.35 4.82
N PRO A 31 17.27 -4.48 3.88
CA PRO A 31 16.44 -3.35 3.48
C PRO A 31 15.84 -2.66 4.73
N ARG A 32 15.76 -1.34 4.70
CA ARG A 32 15.17 -0.60 5.82
C ARG A 32 13.66 -0.85 5.79
N HIS A 33 13.12 -1.43 6.85
CA HIS A 33 11.69 -1.61 7.03
C HIS A 33 11.35 -0.96 8.36
N LEU A 34 10.33 -0.12 8.38
CA LEU A 34 9.88 0.51 9.62
C LEU A 34 8.49 -0.02 9.95
N LEU A 35 8.39 -0.76 11.07
CA LEU A 35 7.13 -1.10 11.68
C LEU A 35 6.90 -0.15 12.86
N VAL A 36 5.89 0.71 12.76
CA VAL A 36 5.46 1.58 13.85
C VAL A 36 4.24 0.95 14.51
N CYS A 37 4.32 0.71 15.82
CA CYS A 37 3.23 0.16 16.61
C CYS A 37 2.80 1.17 17.67
N GLU A 38 1.57 1.63 17.59
CA GLU A 38 0.98 2.57 18.53
C GLU A 38 -0.22 1.96 19.24
N LYS A 39 -0.47 2.39 20.48
CA LYS A 39 -1.68 2.07 21.22
C LYS A 39 -2.46 3.34 21.47
N SER A 40 -3.76 3.29 21.25
CA SER A 40 -4.67 4.36 21.62
C SER A 40 -6.05 3.81 21.93
N ASN A 41 -7.03 4.69 22.10
CA ASN A 41 -8.42 4.34 22.38
C ASN A 41 -9.35 5.11 21.44
N PHE A 42 -10.45 4.48 21.00
CA PHE A 42 -11.39 5.11 20.08
C PHE A 42 -12.15 6.29 20.70
N GLY A 43 -12.37 6.27 22.02
CA GLY A 43 -13.06 7.33 22.75
C GLY A 43 -12.17 8.48 23.21
N HIS A 44 -10.87 8.43 22.94
CA HIS A 44 -9.94 9.47 23.37
C HIS A 44 -9.92 10.63 22.37
N ASP A 45 -10.14 11.88 22.82
CA ASP A 45 -10.27 13.06 21.94
C ASP A 45 -9.06 13.32 21.03
N LYS A 46 -7.86 12.92 21.47
CA LYS A 46 -6.60 13.05 20.68
C LYS A 46 -6.35 11.89 19.71
N SER A 47 -7.24 10.90 19.66
CA SER A 47 -7.11 9.72 18.81
C SER A 47 -7.21 10.11 17.33
N ARG A 48 -6.26 9.68 16.51
CA ARG A 48 -6.16 10.06 15.09
C ARG A 48 -6.62 8.98 14.10
N HIS A 49 -7.19 7.89 14.60
CA HIS A 49 -7.60 6.73 13.78
C HIS A 49 -8.43 7.13 12.54
N ARG A 50 -9.40 8.05 12.70
CA ARG A 50 -10.24 8.53 11.60
C ARG A 50 -9.44 9.28 10.55
N HIS A 51 -8.63 10.24 10.98
CA HIS A 51 -7.78 11.04 10.11
C HIS A 51 -6.78 10.19 9.33
N LEU A 52 -6.22 9.15 9.97
CA LEU A 52 -5.26 8.25 9.33
C LEU A 52 -5.90 7.46 8.18
N VAL A 53 -7.10 6.91 8.38
CA VAL A 53 -7.84 6.19 7.32
C VAL A 53 -8.26 7.14 6.21
N GLU A 54 -8.79 8.32 6.54
CA GLU A 54 -9.27 9.30 5.55
C GLU A 54 -8.14 9.95 4.75
N THR A 55 -6.91 10.00 5.27
CA THR A 55 -5.73 10.55 4.55
C THR A 55 -4.93 9.49 3.79
N HIS A 56 -5.43 8.26 3.73
CA HIS A 56 -4.83 7.15 3.00
C HIS A 56 -5.60 6.88 1.68
N TYR A 57 -5.51 7.84 0.75
CA TYR A 57 -6.48 8.02 -0.34
C TYR A 57 -6.63 6.86 -1.31
N HIS A 58 -5.53 6.22 -1.70
CA HIS A 58 -5.56 5.16 -2.69
C HIS A 58 -4.91 3.91 -2.16
N ASN A 59 -5.03 3.59 -0.85
CA ASN A 59 -4.69 2.29 -0.23
C ASN A 59 -3.58 1.57 -0.99
N TYR A 60 -2.30 1.54 -0.53
CA TYR A 60 -1.07 1.09 -1.26
C TYR A 60 -0.54 -0.33 -0.87
N ARG A 61 0.04 -1.14 -1.77
CA ARG A 61 0.40 -2.58 -1.56
C ARG A 61 1.81 -2.88 -2.00
N LEU A 62 2.35 -3.94 -1.42
CA LEU A 62 3.53 -4.63 -1.92
C LEU A 62 3.17 -5.87 -2.74
N LEU A 63 4.00 -6.12 -3.76
CA LEU A 63 4.35 -7.49 -4.10
C LEU A 63 5.02 -8.13 -2.87
N GLN A 64 4.39 -9.15 -2.32
CA GLN A 64 4.94 -9.99 -1.26
C GLN A 64 6.12 -10.80 -1.80
N LYS A 65 7.25 -10.14 -2.13
CA LYS A 65 8.48 -10.78 -2.60
C LYS A 65 9.22 -11.53 -1.48
N PHE A 66 8.70 -11.52 -0.25
CA PHE A 66 9.37 -12.13 0.91
C PHE A 66 8.82 -13.49 1.36
N ALA A 67 7.66 -13.94 0.89
CA ALA A 67 7.17 -15.28 1.26
C ALA A 67 7.97 -16.40 0.57
N GLU A 68 8.41 -16.20 -0.67
CA GLU A 68 9.21 -17.21 -1.40
C GLU A 68 10.72 -17.09 -1.15
N ALA A 69 11.24 -15.88 -0.86
CA ALA A 69 12.66 -15.69 -0.56
C ALA A 69 13.09 -16.33 0.77
N SER A 70 12.19 -16.37 1.76
CA SER A 70 12.44 -17.06 3.04
C SER A 70 12.39 -18.58 2.91
N LEU A 71 11.59 -19.12 1.98
CA LEU A 71 11.60 -20.56 1.64
C LEU A 71 12.85 -20.96 0.84
N LEU A 72 13.38 -20.09 -0.01
CA LEU A 72 14.65 -20.34 -0.72
C LEU A 72 15.87 -20.21 0.21
N ALA A 73 15.81 -19.37 1.24
CA ALA A 73 16.89 -19.24 2.22
C ALA A 73 16.98 -20.44 3.18
N CYS A 74 15.90 -21.21 3.36
CA CYS A 74 15.89 -22.41 4.19
C CYS A 74 16.33 -23.70 3.46
N THR A 75 16.52 -23.65 2.13
CA THR A 75 16.94 -24.83 1.35
C THR A 75 18.40 -24.72 0.86
N THR A 76 19.28 -25.17 1.76
CA THR A 76 20.54 -25.91 1.47
C THR A 76 21.80 -25.19 0.98
N SER A 77 22.89 -25.50 1.70
CA SER A 77 24.19 -26.05 1.23
C SER A 77 24.94 -25.37 0.07
N GLU A 78 26.26 -25.29 0.25
CA GLU A 78 27.39 -24.73 -0.54
C GLU A 78 27.40 -24.84 -2.09
N ARG A 79 26.36 -25.35 -2.77
CA ARG A 79 26.33 -25.47 -4.24
C ARG A 79 25.74 -24.28 -5.00
N PHE A 80 25.16 -23.28 -4.32
CA PHE A 80 24.53 -22.12 -4.99
C PHE A 80 25.52 -21.12 -5.62
N SER A 81 26.81 -21.16 -5.24
CA SER A 81 27.83 -20.23 -5.75
C SER A 81 28.19 -20.43 -7.22
N LEU A 82 27.88 -21.60 -7.80
CA LEU A 82 28.19 -21.92 -9.21
C LEU A 82 27.04 -21.57 -10.17
N LEU A 83 25.78 -21.59 -9.72
CA LEU A 83 24.61 -21.30 -10.58
C LEU A 83 24.36 -19.79 -10.78
N LEU A 84 24.89 -18.94 -9.90
CA LEU A 84 24.79 -17.47 -10.02
C LEU A 84 25.59 -16.86 -11.18
N ARG A 85 26.43 -17.62 -11.87
CA ARG A 85 27.20 -17.12 -13.03
C ARG A 85 26.52 -17.29 -14.38
N GLU A 86 25.52 -18.17 -14.52
CA GLU A 86 24.98 -18.51 -15.85
C GLU A 86 23.51 -18.12 -16.08
N ASN A 87 22.73 -17.71 -15.08
CA ASN A 87 21.29 -17.44 -15.26
C ASN A 87 20.77 -16.12 -14.65
N VAL A 88 21.54 -15.03 -14.75
CA VAL A 88 21.10 -13.66 -14.36
C VAL A 88 19.97 -13.13 -15.26
N THR A 89 19.69 -13.77 -16.39
CA THR A 89 18.65 -13.37 -17.36
C THR A 89 17.26 -13.98 -17.10
N LEU A 90 17.13 -15.02 -16.27
CA LEU A 90 15.84 -15.70 -16.03
C LEU A 90 15.02 -15.11 -14.88
N THR A 91 15.65 -14.41 -13.93
CA THR A 91 14.95 -13.73 -12.82
C THR A 91 14.30 -12.42 -13.25
N GLY A 92 14.64 -11.84 -14.39
CA GLY A 92 13.95 -10.66 -14.93
C GLY A 92 12.63 -10.99 -15.65
N ALA A 93 12.52 -12.21 -16.20
CA ALA A 93 11.39 -12.58 -17.07
C ALA A 93 10.22 -13.25 -16.33
N PHE A 94 10.42 -13.74 -15.11
CA PHE A 94 9.36 -14.41 -14.33
C PHE A 94 8.49 -13.45 -13.50
N PHE A 95 8.90 -12.19 -13.30
CA PHE A 95 8.21 -11.20 -12.47
C PHE A 95 7.49 -10.10 -13.27
N ALA A 96 7.23 -10.33 -14.56
CA ALA A 96 6.42 -9.42 -15.37
C ALA A 96 4.93 -9.70 -15.13
N ASN A 97 4.18 -8.67 -14.71
CA ASN A 97 2.72 -8.58 -14.72
C ASN A 97 1.94 -9.30 -13.60
N VAL A 98 2.20 -8.97 -12.33
CA VAL A 98 1.15 -9.10 -11.32
C VAL A 98 0.64 -7.69 -11.02
N VAL A 99 -0.47 -7.31 -11.65
CA VAL A 99 -1.17 -6.07 -11.32
C VAL A 99 -1.81 -6.25 -9.95
N VAL A 100 -1.33 -5.51 -8.97
CA VAL A 100 -1.73 -5.74 -7.59
C VAL A 100 -2.84 -4.77 -7.17
N GLU A 101 -4.07 -5.29 -7.11
CA GLU A 101 -5.22 -4.58 -6.57
C GLU A 101 -5.12 -4.40 -5.04
N ALA A 102 -5.70 -3.30 -4.54
CA ALA A 102 -5.87 -3.05 -3.12
C ALA A 102 -6.75 -4.09 -2.43
N SER A 103 -6.42 -4.40 -1.17
CA SER A 103 -7.14 -5.39 -0.38
C SER A 103 -7.36 -4.95 1.06
N VAL A 104 -8.61 -5.03 1.50
CA VAL A 104 -9.03 -4.81 2.88
C VAL A 104 -9.44 -6.16 3.45
N SER A 105 -8.78 -6.61 4.51
CA SER A 105 -9.10 -7.86 5.18
C SER A 105 -9.43 -7.64 6.64
N PHE A 106 -10.38 -8.39 7.19
CA PHE A 106 -10.65 -8.39 8.62
C PHE A 106 -10.84 -9.81 9.14
N LEU A 107 -10.39 -10.05 10.37
CA LEU A 107 -10.49 -11.33 11.04
C LEU A 107 -11.19 -11.18 12.39
N ILE A 108 -12.18 -12.03 12.63
CA ILE A 108 -12.97 -12.08 13.85
C ILE A 108 -12.84 -13.50 14.44
N PRO A 109 -12.04 -13.70 15.50
CA PRO A 109 -12.00 -14.95 16.23
C PRO A 109 -13.36 -15.26 16.88
N GLU A 110 -13.65 -16.54 17.10
CA GLU A 110 -14.87 -17.05 17.74
C GLU A 110 -16.17 -16.55 17.08
N CYS A 111 -16.11 -16.32 15.77
CA CYS A 111 -17.25 -15.90 14.96
C CYS A 111 -17.59 -16.96 13.91
N GLY A 112 -18.80 -17.52 14.00
CA GLY A 112 -19.31 -18.47 13.01
C GLY A 112 -20.20 -17.82 11.94
N ILE A 113 -20.84 -16.70 12.24
CA ILE A 113 -21.81 -16.01 11.36
C ILE A 113 -21.63 -14.51 11.54
N LEU A 114 -21.42 -13.81 10.42
CA LEU A 114 -21.30 -12.36 10.38
C LEU A 114 -22.65 -11.69 10.63
N SER A 115 -22.68 -10.56 11.35
CA SER A 115 -23.90 -9.77 11.53
C SER A 115 -24.41 -9.25 10.17
N LYS A 116 -25.73 -9.08 10.05
CA LYS A 116 -26.35 -8.56 8.82
C LYS A 116 -25.78 -7.18 8.45
N GLU A 117 -25.65 -6.29 9.42
CA GLU A 117 -25.12 -4.94 9.22
C GLU A 117 -23.71 -4.94 8.64
N LEU A 118 -22.81 -5.78 9.19
CA LEU A 118 -21.44 -5.87 8.70
C LEU A 118 -21.39 -6.54 7.32
N LYS A 119 -22.23 -7.55 7.07
CA LYS A 119 -22.35 -8.19 5.76
C LYS A 119 -22.83 -7.20 4.70
N ASP A 120 -23.89 -6.45 4.98
CA ASP A 120 -24.44 -5.47 4.05
C ASP A 120 -23.41 -4.38 3.73
N LEU A 121 -22.64 -3.92 4.74
CA LEU A 121 -21.55 -2.97 4.54
C LEU A 121 -20.42 -3.50 3.65
N VAL A 122 -20.03 -4.77 3.84
CA VAL A 122 -19.01 -5.42 3.00
C VAL A 122 -19.49 -5.51 1.55
N MET A 123 -20.76 -5.88 1.34
CA MET A 123 -21.34 -5.98 -0.01
C MET A 123 -21.50 -4.61 -0.68
N ASP A 124 -21.64 -3.52 0.09
CA ASP A 124 -21.72 -2.13 -0.38
C ASP A 124 -20.33 -1.44 -0.48
N SER A 125 -19.25 -2.19 -0.73
CA SER A 125 -17.89 -1.62 -0.81
C SER A 125 -17.57 -0.95 -2.16
N GLY A 126 -18.38 -1.18 -3.20
CA GLY A 126 -18.24 -0.60 -4.53
C GLY A 126 -19.31 0.48 -4.84
N PRO A 127 -19.53 0.79 -6.13
CA PRO A 127 -18.74 0.37 -7.30
C PRO A 127 -17.44 1.17 -7.45
N TYR A 128 -16.56 0.68 -8.32
CA TYR A 128 -15.49 1.46 -8.93
C TYR A 128 -15.53 1.28 -10.46
N TYR A 129 -14.85 2.16 -11.19
CA TYR A 129 -14.90 2.19 -12.64
C TYR A 129 -13.51 2.03 -13.24
N PHE A 130 -13.47 1.44 -14.43
CA PHE A 130 -12.28 1.33 -15.25
C PHE A 130 -12.52 2.04 -16.58
N VAL A 131 -11.66 2.98 -16.95
CA VAL A 131 -11.73 3.69 -18.23
C VAL A 131 -10.42 3.49 -18.99
N LYS A 132 -10.52 2.91 -20.18
CA LYS A 132 -9.36 2.65 -21.04
C LYS A 132 -8.97 3.88 -21.87
N ASP A 133 -7.67 4.11 -22.05
CA ASP A 133 -7.09 5.12 -22.95
C ASP A 133 -7.65 6.54 -22.71
N LEU A 134 -7.96 6.89 -21.47
CA LEU A 134 -8.53 8.18 -21.09
C LEU A 134 -7.45 9.29 -21.17
N PRO A 135 -7.66 10.36 -21.95
CA PRO A 135 -6.71 11.45 -22.03
C PRO A 135 -6.74 12.36 -20.80
N LEU A 136 -5.57 12.81 -20.34
CA LEU A 136 -5.45 13.65 -19.14
C LEU A 136 -6.21 14.97 -19.22
N HIS A 137 -6.43 15.51 -20.42
CA HIS A 137 -7.14 16.78 -20.58
C HIS A 137 -8.62 16.70 -20.17
N GLU A 138 -9.21 15.50 -20.09
CA GLU A 138 -10.59 15.31 -19.60
C GLU A 138 -10.69 15.55 -18.10
N LEU A 139 -9.67 15.14 -17.33
CA LEU A 139 -9.65 15.29 -15.87
C LEU A 139 -9.44 16.75 -15.41
N ILE A 140 -9.02 17.64 -16.32
CA ILE A 140 -8.89 19.08 -16.06
C ILE A 140 -10.04 19.89 -16.67
N ALA A 141 -10.99 19.23 -17.35
CA ALA A 141 -12.10 19.92 -17.98
C ALA A 141 -13.00 20.58 -16.91
N HIS A 142 -13.49 21.78 -17.21
CA HIS A 142 -14.36 22.51 -16.28
C HIS A 142 -15.59 21.69 -15.89
N GLU A 143 -16.16 20.95 -16.84
CA GLU A 143 -17.33 20.10 -16.61
C GLU A 143 -17.01 18.97 -15.61
N PHE A 144 -15.90 18.26 -15.78
CA PHE A 144 -15.43 17.23 -14.86
C PHE A 144 -15.25 17.79 -13.44
N ILE A 145 -14.54 18.91 -13.31
CA ILE A 145 -14.26 19.53 -12.01
C ILE A 145 -15.55 19.97 -11.32
N SER A 146 -16.47 20.59 -12.07
CA SER A 146 -17.76 21.07 -11.53
C SER A 146 -18.69 19.93 -11.11
N THR A 147 -18.59 18.78 -11.77
CA THR A 147 -19.48 17.63 -11.56
C THR A 147 -18.96 16.71 -10.46
N PHE A 148 -17.67 16.36 -10.48
CA PHE A 148 -17.14 15.33 -9.58
C PHE A 148 -16.28 15.92 -8.44
N VAL A 149 -15.36 16.83 -8.77
CA VAL A 149 -14.37 17.35 -7.81
C VAL A 149 -14.99 18.35 -6.82
N LYS A 150 -15.89 19.23 -7.28
CA LYS A 150 -16.55 20.23 -6.42
C LYS A 150 -17.72 19.68 -5.60
N LYS A 151 -18.34 18.58 -6.06
CA LYS A 151 -19.58 18.04 -5.47
C LYS A 151 -19.37 16.76 -4.66
N GLY A 152 -18.13 16.26 -4.57
CA GLY A 152 -17.81 15.05 -3.82
C GLY A 152 -16.31 14.78 -3.78
N ALA A 153 -15.93 13.63 -3.24
CA ALA A 153 -14.55 13.16 -3.22
C ALA A 153 -14.31 12.23 -4.41
N CYS A 154 -13.58 12.72 -5.41
CA CYS A 154 -13.24 11.96 -6.62
C CYS A 154 -11.82 11.41 -6.51
N TYR A 155 -11.67 10.15 -6.88
CA TYR A 155 -10.42 9.40 -6.83
C TYR A 155 -10.12 8.86 -8.23
N ALA A 156 -8.90 9.05 -8.69
CA ALA A 156 -8.40 8.44 -9.92
C ALA A 156 -6.99 7.91 -9.69
N LEU A 157 -6.66 6.76 -10.28
CA LEU A 157 -5.31 6.21 -10.28
C LEU A 157 -5.06 5.50 -11.60
N THR A 158 -3.88 5.70 -12.20
CA THR A 158 -3.49 4.97 -13.40
C THR A 158 -3.33 3.48 -13.10
N TYR A 159 -3.82 2.65 -14.00
CA TYR A 159 -3.82 1.19 -13.87
C TYR A 159 -2.65 0.58 -14.67
N ASN A 160 -1.97 -0.40 -14.07
CA ASN A 160 -0.88 -1.14 -14.70
C ASN A 160 0.26 -0.24 -15.22
N THR A 161 0.61 0.79 -14.46
CA THR A 161 1.76 1.68 -14.72
C THR A 161 2.74 1.55 -13.57
N ASN A 162 3.96 1.06 -13.80
CA ASN A 162 4.96 0.93 -12.74
C ASN A 162 5.52 2.30 -12.37
N ILE A 163 5.43 2.73 -11.11
CA ILE A 163 5.86 4.07 -10.71
C ILE A 163 7.34 4.37 -10.98
N ASP A 164 8.21 3.36 -10.88
CA ASP A 164 9.66 3.54 -11.10
C ASP A 164 10.02 3.65 -12.58
N GLU A 165 9.19 3.08 -13.46
CA GLU A 165 9.47 2.97 -14.90
C GLU A 165 8.56 3.90 -15.71
N ASP A 166 7.25 3.81 -15.52
CA ASP A 166 6.22 4.47 -16.31
C ASP A 166 5.73 5.80 -15.73
N ASN A 167 5.07 6.59 -16.57
CA ASN A 167 4.34 7.77 -16.12
C ASN A 167 3.09 7.34 -15.35
N THR A 168 2.89 7.89 -14.16
CA THR A 168 1.80 7.53 -13.24
C THR A 168 1.02 8.77 -12.84
N VAL A 169 -0.30 8.68 -12.76
CA VAL A 169 -1.16 9.83 -12.40
C VAL A 169 -2.17 9.43 -11.34
N ALA A 170 -2.34 10.29 -10.34
CA ALA A 170 -3.34 10.15 -9.29
C ALA A 170 -4.15 11.44 -9.09
N LEU A 171 -5.46 11.30 -8.87
CA LEU A 171 -6.35 12.38 -8.45
C LEU A 171 -6.77 12.15 -7.01
N LEU A 172 -6.42 13.12 -6.16
CA LEU A 172 -6.74 13.15 -4.75
C LEU A 172 -8.11 13.78 -4.51
N PRO A 173 -8.81 13.42 -3.42
CA PRO A 173 -10.15 13.96 -3.10
C PRO A 173 -10.12 15.46 -2.72
N ASN A 174 -8.95 16.01 -2.39
CA ASN A 174 -8.77 17.45 -2.20
C ASN A 174 -8.71 18.24 -3.52
N GLY A 175 -8.87 17.58 -4.67
CA GLY A 175 -8.84 18.19 -5.99
C GLY A 175 -7.44 18.41 -6.55
N LYS A 176 -6.40 17.81 -5.97
CA LYS A 176 -5.05 17.84 -6.53
C LYS A 176 -4.81 16.66 -7.45
N LEU A 177 -4.46 16.95 -8.70
CA LEU A 177 -3.98 15.99 -9.69
C LEU A 177 -2.45 15.92 -9.61
N ILE A 178 -1.92 14.77 -9.23
CA ILE A 178 -0.48 14.52 -9.06
C ILE A 178 0.00 13.59 -10.16
N LEU A 179 1.03 14.04 -10.89
CA LEU A 179 1.66 13.29 -11.96
C LEU A 179 3.10 12.96 -11.54
N SER A 180 3.46 11.67 -11.59
CA SER A 180 4.84 11.21 -11.54
C SER A 180 5.30 10.91 -12.95
N LEU A 181 6.15 11.78 -13.48
CA LEU A 181 6.60 11.73 -14.86
C LEU A 181 8.07 11.30 -14.95
N ASP A 182 8.39 10.52 -15.97
CA ASP A 182 9.78 10.33 -16.38
C ASP A 182 10.40 11.64 -16.87
N LYS A 183 11.73 11.66 -16.98
CA LYS A 183 12.48 12.85 -17.38
C LYS A 183 12.04 13.39 -18.74
N ASP A 184 11.88 12.53 -19.73
CA ASP A 184 11.62 12.92 -21.11
C ASP A 184 10.21 13.53 -21.22
N THR A 185 9.21 12.87 -20.63
CA THR A 185 7.82 13.32 -20.56
C THR A 185 7.69 14.61 -19.75
N TYR A 186 8.45 14.77 -18.67
CA TYR A 186 8.47 16.03 -17.90
C TYR A 186 8.99 17.20 -18.73
N GLU A 187 10.12 17.02 -19.43
CA GLU A 187 10.72 18.05 -20.29
C GLU A 187 9.81 18.37 -21.50
N GLU A 188 9.23 17.34 -22.10
CA GLU A 188 8.30 17.46 -23.22
C GLU A 188 7.00 18.17 -22.82
N THR A 189 6.39 17.84 -21.68
CA THR A 189 5.17 18.54 -21.22
C THR A 189 5.47 19.99 -20.86
N GLY A 190 6.66 20.29 -20.33
CA GLY A 190 7.07 21.64 -19.95
C GLY A 190 6.24 22.23 -18.81
N LEU A 191 5.66 21.36 -17.98
CA LEU A 191 4.94 21.73 -16.76
C LEU A 191 5.94 22.06 -15.64
N GLN A 192 5.50 22.83 -14.66
CA GLN A 192 6.32 23.14 -13.49
C GLN A 192 6.14 22.03 -12.46
N GLY A 193 7.23 21.33 -12.14
CA GLY A 193 7.27 20.28 -11.12
C GLY A 193 8.56 20.33 -10.33
N ARG A 194 8.79 19.28 -9.53
CA ARG A 194 9.99 19.10 -8.73
C ARG A 194 10.61 17.72 -8.99
N PRO A 195 11.94 17.58 -8.91
CA PRO A 195 12.59 16.27 -8.85
C PRO A 195 11.97 15.40 -7.76
N SER A 196 11.71 14.13 -8.05
CA SER A 196 11.27 13.19 -7.00
C SER A 196 12.39 12.95 -5.99
N GLN A 197 12.01 12.85 -4.71
CA GLN A 197 12.93 12.66 -3.59
C GLN A 197 13.64 11.32 -3.63
N TYR A 198 13.06 10.34 -4.32
CA TYR A 198 13.62 8.99 -4.42
C TYR A 198 14.65 8.85 -5.52
N CYS A 199 15.03 9.92 -6.20
CA CYS A 199 16.06 9.87 -7.23
C CYS A 199 17.47 9.61 -6.65
N GLY A 200 18.26 8.82 -7.37
CA GLY A 200 19.64 8.52 -6.97
C GLY A 200 20.56 9.68 -7.37
N ARG A 201 21.80 9.37 -7.79
CA ARG A 201 22.70 10.41 -8.34
C ARG A 201 22.18 11.08 -9.61
N LYS A 202 21.24 10.43 -10.33
CA LYS A 202 20.56 10.98 -11.49
C LYS A 202 19.06 11.06 -11.21
N THR A 203 18.49 12.24 -11.45
CA THR A 203 17.04 12.48 -11.40
C THR A 203 16.38 11.89 -12.63
N MET A 204 15.53 10.88 -12.41
CA MET A 204 14.82 10.18 -13.48
C MET A 204 13.31 10.35 -13.39
N LYS A 205 12.79 10.83 -12.26
CA LYS A 205 11.36 11.07 -12.01
C LYS A 205 11.12 12.48 -11.50
N PHE A 206 10.02 13.08 -11.94
CA PHE A 206 9.59 14.42 -11.59
C PHE A 206 8.12 14.39 -11.18
N ILE A 207 7.81 15.08 -10.08
CA ILE A 207 6.44 15.21 -9.57
C ILE A 207 5.87 16.56 -9.97
N VAL A 208 4.73 16.53 -10.66
CA VAL A 208 3.93 17.71 -11.02
C VAL A 208 2.64 17.66 -10.22
N SER A 209 2.36 18.71 -9.44
CA SER A 209 1.14 18.83 -8.65
C SER A 209 0.27 19.96 -9.22
N ILE A 210 -0.96 19.63 -9.56
CA ILE A 210 -1.92 20.53 -10.21
C ILE A 210 -3.17 20.61 -9.33
N ASP A 211 -3.42 21.79 -8.76
CA ASP A 211 -4.63 22.06 -7.99
C ASP A 211 -5.81 22.40 -8.93
N LEU A 212 -6.77 21.48 -9.07
CA LEU A 212 -7.93 21.64 -9.94
C LEU A 212 -8.94 22.65 -9.37
N MET A 213 -8.96 22.85 -8.07
CA MET A 213 -9.86 23.81 -7.42
C MET A 213 -9.40 25.25 -7.72
N ASP A 214 -8.10 25.53 -7.58
CA ASP A 214 -7.49 26.81 -7.99
C ASP A 214 -7.65 27.03 -9.51
N LEU A 215 -7.43 25.99 -10.33
CA LEU A 215 -7.60 26.10 -11.78
C LEU A 215 -9.03 26.45 -12.20
N SER A 216 -10.03 25.79 -11.60
CA SER A 216 -11.43 26.03 -11.95
C SER A 216 -11.94 27.43 -11.59
N SER A 217 -11.26 28.11 -10.66
CA SER A 217 -11.59 29.49 -10.27
C SER A 217 -11.03 30.53 -11.26
N LYS A 218 -10.08 30.13 -12.12
CA LYS A 218 -9.34 31.03 -13.03
C LYS A 218 -9.15 30.38 -14.40
N LEU A 219 -10.26 30.10 -15.08
CA LEU A 219 -10.26 29.45 -16.40
C LEU A 219 -9.49 30.26 -17.46
N ASP A 220 -9.54 31.59 -17.40
CA ASP A 220 -8.80 32.48 -18.33
C ASP A 220 -7.36 32.77 -17.87
N SER A 221 -6.86 32.01 -16.88
CA SER A 221 -5.47 32.18 -16.46
C SER A 221 -4.51 31.57 -17.47
N LYS A 222 -3.39 32.26 -17.69
CA LYS A 222 -2.24 31.72 -18.43
C LYS A 222 -1.77 30.36 -17.90
N LYS A 223 -2.04 30.06 -16.63
CA LYS A 223 -1.73 28.76 -15.99
C LYS A 223 -2.65 27.65 -16.53
N TYR A 224 -3.96 27.87 -16.57
CA TYR A 224 -4.91 26.91 -17.14
C TYR A 224 -4.65 26.69 -18.63
N GLU A 225 -4.47 27.77 -19.41
CA GLU A 225 -4.16 27.68 -20.84
C GLU A 225 -2.89 26.86 -21.09
N ARG A 226 -1.83 27.09 -20.30
CA ARG A 226 -0.57 26.34 -20.42
C ARG A 226 -0.75 24.85 -20.12
N ILE A 227 -1.50 24.49 -19.09
CA ILE A 227 -1.74 23.08 -18.72
C ILE A 227 -2.64 22.40 -19.76
N SER A 228 -3.72 23.07 -20.18
CA SER A 228 -4.62 22.60 -21.22
C SER A 228 -3.89 22.37 -22.54
N TRP A 229 -3.06 23.34 -22.97
CA TRP A 229 -2.22 23.21 -24.17
C TRP A 229 -1.21 22.06 -24.06
N ALA A 230 -0.59 21.89 -22.89
CA ALA A 230 0.34 20.79 -22.65
C ALA A 230 -0.32 19.42 -22.85
N PHE A 231 -1.54 19.21 -22.31
CA PHE A 231 -2.24 17.93 -22.39
C PHE A 231 -3.05 17.72 -23.68
N LYS A 232 -3.43 18.78 -24.41
CA LYS A 232 -4.22 18.66 -25.66
C LYS A 232 -3.37 18.65 -26.92
N GLU A 233 -2.36 19.50 -27.00
CA GLU A 233 -1.61 19.74 -28.24
C GLU A 233 -0.16 19.30 -28.13
N LYS A 234 0.53 19.70 -27.05
CA LYS A 234 1.98 19.49 -26.93
C LYS A 234 2.35 18.03 -26.73
N LYS A 235 1.76 17.39 -25.71
CA LYS A 235 1.97 15.99 -25.36
C LYS A 235 0.66 15.36 -24.87
N PRO A 236 -0.18 14.85 -25.79
CA PRO A 236 -1.42 14.18 -25.43
C PRO A 236 -1.15 12.85 -24.72
N LEU A 237 -1.18 12.87 -23.39
CA LEU A 237 -1.01 11.69 -22.55
C LEU A 237 -2.35 11.00 -22.32
N LYS A 238 -2.37 9.67 -22.46
CA LYS A 238 -3.52 8.79 -22.25
C LYS A 238 -3.12 7.66 -21.33
N PHE A 239 -4.03 7.27 -20.44
CA PHE A 239 -3.81 6.17 -19.52
C PHE A 239 -5.10 5.37 -19.30
N ASP A 240 -4.93 4.14 -18.84
CA ASP A 240 -6.00 3.38 -18.25
C ASP A 240 -6.18 3.85 -16.80
N PHE A 241 -7.40 4.18 -16.39
CA PHE A 241 -7.69 4.71 -15.05
C PHE A 241 -8.66 3.83 -14.29
N LEU A 242 -8.33 3.59 -13.01
CA LEU A 242 -9.31 3.26 -11.97
C LEU A 242 -9.92 4.56 -11.45
N LEU A 243 -11.24 4.65 -11.43
CA LEU A 243 -11.99 5.80 -10.95
C LEU A 243 -12.98 5.38 -9.87
N ALA A 244 -13.16 6.21 -8.85
CA ALA A 244 -14.29 6.12 -7.94
C ALA A 244 -14.68 7.49 -7.41
N TRP A 245 -15.92 7.62 -6.98
CA TRP A 245 -16.47 8.89 -6.52
C TRP A 245 -17.40 8.69 -5.34
N HIS A 246 -17.10 9.37 -4.25
CA HIS A 246 -17.95 9.44 -3.08
C HIS A 246 -18.76 10.74 -3.09
N GLN A 247 -20.07 10.62 -3.14
CA GLN A 247 -21.00 11.76 -3.03
C GLN A 247 -21.99 11.54 -1.89
N THR A 248 -22.15 12.54 -1.04
CA THR A 248 -23.24 12.62 -0.07
C THR A 248 -24.51 13.12 -0.77
N GLY A 249 -25.32 12.19 -1.35
CA GLY A 249 -26.70 12.50 -1.77
C GLY A 249 -27.21 12.12 -3.17
N ALA A 250 -26.76 11.00 -3.78
CA ALA A 250 -27.20 10.39 -5.08
C ALA A 250 -26.61 11.02 -6.37
N GLU A 251 -26.42 10.34 -7.52
CA GLU A 251 -26.79 9.01 -8.07
C GLU A 251 -25.53 8.31 -8.65
N GLY A 252 -25.43 6.98 -8.55
CA GLY A 252 -24.25 6.22 -9.01
C GLY A 252 -23.97 6.28 -10.52
N SER A 253 -24.93 6.68 -11.35
CA SER A 253 -24.86 6.66 -12.82
C SER A 253 -24.11 7.83 -13.46
N ALA A 254 -23.73 8.86 -12.68
CA ALA A 254 -23.14 10.08 -13.21
C ALA A 254 -21.81 9.83 -13.93
N MET A 255 -20.94 8.97 -13.37
CA MET A 255 -19.63 8.66 -13.95
C MET A 255 -19.74 7.86 -15.25
N MET A 256 -20.66 6.88 -15.29
CA MET A 256 -20.98 6.11 -16.50
C MET A 256 -21.50 7.01 -17.63
N SER A 257 -22.36 7.96 -17.30
CA SER A 257 -22.93 8.90 -18.28
C SER A 257 -21.87 9.85 -18.82
N TYR A 258 -21.03 10.41 -17.94
CA TYR A 258 -19.98 11.36 -18.31
C TYR A 258 -18.93 10.75 -19.24
N PHE A 259 -18.46 9.54 -18.92
CA PHE A 259 -17.45 8.84 -19.73
C PHE A 259 -18.06 7.88 -20.75
N SER A 260 -19.32 8.06 -21.15
CA SER A 260 -20.02 7.19 -22.12
C SER A 260 -19.39 7.19 -23.52
N SER A 261 -18.68 8.26 -23.89
CA SER A 261 -17.87 8.32 -25.12
C SER A 261 -16.60 7.47 -25.05
N TYR A 262 -16.20 7.05 -23.85
CA TYR A 262 -15.06 6.20 -23.57
C TYR A 262 -15.54 4.79 -23.20
N ARG A 263 -14.62 3.81 -23.24
CA ARG A 263 -14.92 2.42 -22.85
C ARG A 263 -14.91 2.26 -21.33
N ILE A 264 -15.85 2.91 -20.65
CA ILE A 264 -16.02 2.80 -19.20
C ILE A 264 -16.68 1.45 -18.83
N GLN A 265 -16.15 0.83 -17.78
CA GLN A 265 -16.68 -0.41 -17.19
C GLN A 265 -16.91 -0.20 -15.71
N GLU A 266 -18.09 -0.60 -15.22
CA GLU A 266 -18.38 -0.65 -13.79
C GLU A 266 -17.93 -2.00 -13.23
N HIS A 267 -17.21 -1.96 -12.12
CA HIS A 267 -16.72 -3.12 -11.40
C HIS A 267 -17.16 -3.09 -9.95
N GLN A 268 -17.42 -4.29 -9.42
CA GLN A 268 -17.65 -4.50 -8.01
C GLN A 268 -16.40 -5.13 -7.38
N PRO A 269 -16.00 -4.72 -6.17
CA PRO A 269 -14.92 -5.36 -5.44
C PRO A 269 -15.19 -6.86 -5.28
N LYS A 270 -14.14 -7.66 -5.47
CA LYS A 270 -14.19 -9.10 -5.20
C LYS A 270 -14.21 -9.31 -3.69
N ILE A 271 -15.24 -10.02 -3.21
CA ILE A 271 -15.39 -10.32 -1.79
C ILE A 271 -15.21 -11.83 -1.59
N VAL A 272 -14.29 -12.20 -0.72
CA VAL A 272 -14.04 -13.58 -0.29
C VAL A 272 -14.36 -13.69 1.19
N LEU A 273 -15.34 -14.54 1.52
CA LEU A 273 -15.77 -14.82 2.88
C LEU A 273 -15.40 -16.26 3.22
N SER A 274 -14.60 -16.44 4.28
CA SER A 274 -14.08 -17.73 4.69
C SER A 274 -14.29 -17.93 6.19
N THR A 275 -14.76 -19.12 6.57
CA THR A 275 -14.79 -19.54 7.98
C THR A 275 -13.70 -20.56 8.19
N MET A 276 -12.70 -20.20 8.98
CA MET A 276 -11.60 -21.07 9.36
C MET A 276 -11.97 -21.82 10.64
N THR A 277 -11.54 -23.08 10.76
CA THR A 277 -11.79 -23.93 11.93
C THR A 277 -10.48 -24.21 12.67
N ASP A 278 -10.57 -24.35 13.99
CA ASP A 278 -9.45 -24.75 14.86
C ASP A 278 -8.20 -23.86 14.67
N VAL A 279 -8.41 -22.55 14.59
CA VAL A 279 -7.33 -21.58 14.37
C VAL A 279 -6.63 -21.28 15.67
N GLN A 280 -5.31 -21.43 15.69
CA GLN A 280 -4.49 -21.03 16.83
C GLN A 280 -4.26 -19.50 16.79
N CYS A 281 -4.84 -18.79 17.76
CA CYS A 281 -4.81 -17.34 17.86
C CYS A 281 -3.87 -16.89 18.99
N PRO A 282 -2.97 -15.91 18.76
CA PRO A 282 -2.14 -15.33 19.81
C PRO A 282 -2.96 -14.70 20.94
N VAL A 283 -2.53 -14.90 22.18
CA VAL A 283 -3.11 -14.22 23.36
C VAL A 283 -2.52 -12.82 23.45
N LEU A 284 -3.38 -11.81 23.51
CA LEU A 284 -3.00 -10.39 23.54
C LEU A 284 -3.51 -9.72 24.80
N GLN A 285 -2.79 -8.70 25.28
CA GLN A 285 -3.25 -7.79 26.32
C GLN A 285 -3.18 -6.37 25.78
N SER A 286 -4.29 -5.64 25.72
CA SER A 286 -4.35 -4.31 25.09
C SER A 286 -3.29 -3.34 25.64
N GLY A 287 -2.97 -3.47 26.94
CA GLY A 287 -1.99 -2.66 27.67
C GLY A 287 -0.54 -2.79 27.18
N GLU A 288 -0.15 -3.95 26.64
CA GLU A 288 1.23 -4.41 26.52
C GLU A 288 1.66 -4.63 25.06
N LEU A 289 2.02 -3.56 24.35
CA LEU A 289 2.45 -3.63 22.93
C LEU A 289 3.68 -4.54 22.70
N ARG A 290 4.59 -4.60 23.66
CA ARG A 290 5.81 -5.43 23.57
C ARG A 290 5.57 -6.88 23.98
N GLY A 291 4.34 -7.23 24.35
CA GLY A 291 4.02 -8.51 24.95
C GLY A 291 4.52 -8.62 26.39
N GLN A 292 4.11 -9.68 27.04
CA GLN A 292 4.53 -10.04 28.38
C GLN A 292 4.98 -11.50 28.36
N PRO A 293 6.25 -11.81 28.68
CA PRO A 293 6.77 -13.17 28.61
C PRO A 293 5.89 -14.18 29.35
N GLY A 294 5.43 -15.20 28.63
CA GLY A 294 4.56 -16.26 29.17
C GLY A 294 3.09 -15.88 29.39
N ALA A 295 2.69 -14.63 29.17
CA ALA A 295 1.32 -14.16 29.42
C ALA A 295 0.64 -13.49 28.22
N ALA A 296 1.39 -12.82 27.34
CA ALA A 296 0.85 -12.15 26.15
C ALA A 296 1.90 -12.03 25.04
N CYS A 297 1.47 -12.18 23.79
CA CYS A 297 2.29 -11.93 22.61
C CYS A 297 2.43 -10.43 22.34
N SER A 298 3.49 -10.06 21.63
CA SER A 298 3.76 -8.70 21.17
C SER A 298 2.95 -8.33 19.93
N ALA A 299 2.83 -7.03 19.69
CA ALA A 299 2.23 -6.50 18.47
C ALA A 299 2.99 -6.96 17.21
N GLN A 300 4.32 -7.07 17.26
CA GLN A 300 5.12 -7.52 16.13
C GLN A 300 4.84 -8.99 15.77
N GLU A 301 4.79 -9.87 16.77
CA GLU A 301 4.46 -11.29 16.55
C GLU A 301 3.06 -11.46 15.94
N LEU A 302 2.09 -10.66 16.38
CA LEU A 302 0.76 -10.65 15.78
C LEU A 302 0.77 -10.15 14.33
N PHE A 303 1.56 -9.11 14.02
CA PHE A 303 1.68 -8.57 12.67
C PHE A 303 2.17 -9.65 11.69
N GLU A 304 3.22 -10.38 12.07
CA GLU A 304 3.77 -11.48 11.27
C GLU A 304 2.75 -12.62 11.11
N TRP A 305 2.07 -12.99 12.21
CA TRP A 305 1.08 -14.07 12.21
C TRP A 305 -0.14 -13.73 11.32
N LEU A 306 -0.63 -12.49 11.37
CA LEU A 306 -1.72 -12.03 10.50
C LEU A 306 -1.32 -12.14 9.02
N GLY A 307 -0.09 -11.77 8.67
CA GLY A 307 0.43 -11.94 7.32
C GLY A 307 0.38 -13.39 6.84
N ALA A 308 0.74 -14.34 7.71
CA ALA A 308 0.68 -15.76 7.40
C ALA A 308 -0.78 -16.26 7.25
N VAL A 309 -1.69 -15.82 8.13
CA VAL A 309 -3.12 -16.17 8.06
C VAL A 309 -3.76 -15.66 6.77
N PHE A 310 -3.54 -14.39 6.40
CA PHE A 310 -4.08 -13.83 5.15
C PHE A 310 -3.48 -14.48 3.90
N SER A 311 -2.27 -15.03 4.00
CA SER A 311 -1.63 -15.78 2.91
C SER A 311 -2.09 -17.25 2.85
N ASN A 312 -2.98 -17.68 3.75
CA ASN A 312 -3.41 -19.07 3.91
C ASN A 312 -2.22 -20.04 4.09
N ALA A 313 -1.18 -19.59 4.80
CA ALA A 313 0.01 -20.39 5.05
C ALA A 313 -0.28 -21.48 6.09
N ALA A 314 0.23 -22.69 5.87
CA ALA A 314 0.18 -23.75 6.87
C ALA A 314 1.17 -23.44 8.00
N LEU A 315 0.64 -23.30 9.22
CA LEU A 315 1.40 -23.00 10.45
C LEU A 315 1.73 -24.27 11.24
N ASN A 316 1.67 -25.41 10.55
CA ASN A 316 1.78 -26.72 11.14
C ASN A 316 3.24 -27.10 10.95
N ASN A 317 4.00 -27.19 12.05
CA ASN A 317 5.39 -27.64 12.03
C ASN A 317 5.46 -29.17 11.85
N GLU A 318 4.75 -29.66 10.83
CA GLU A 318 4.67 -31.07 10.49
C GLU A 318 5.94 -31.46 9.73
N PRO A 319 6.59 -32.57 10.10
CA PRO A 319 7.77 -33.07 9.42
C PRO A 319 7.36 -33.72 8.09
N ASP A 320 7.21 -32.92 7.03
CA ASP A 320 7.12 -33.38 5.64
C ASP A 320 8.46 -33.10 4.90
N ASN A 321 8.53 -33.43 3.61
CA ASN A 321 9.68 -33.17 2.73
C ASN A 321 10.01 -31.66 2.60
N PHE A 322 9.11 -30.79 3.04
CA PHE A 322 9.28 -29.35 3.20
C PHE A 322 8.82 -28.95 4.61
N ILE A 323 9.73 -28.42 5.43
CA ILE A 323 9.43 -28.01 6.81
C ILE A 323 8.99 -26.54 6.79
N SER A 324 7.74 -26.28 7.20
CA SER A 324 7.30 -24.93 7.57
C SER A 324 7.73 -24.66 9.02
N THR A 325 8.81 -23.89 9.21
CA THR A 325 9.32 -23.58 10.55
C THR A 325 8.53 -22.47 11.25
N TYR A 326 7.66 -21.77 10.54
CA TYR A 326 6.87 -20.68 11.12
C TYR A 326 5.66 -21.24 11.86
N CYS A 327 5.55 -20.90 13.15
CA CYS A 327 4.53 -21.39 14.05
C CYS A 327 3.71 -20.22 14.62
N CYS A 328 2.50 -20.51 15.11
CA CYS A 328 1.73 -19.51 15.87
C CYS A 328 2.51 -19.03 17.11
N PRO A 329 2.62 -17.70 17.33
CA PRO A 329 3.25 -17.13 18.53
C PRO A 329 2.65 -17.66 19.84
N GLN A 330 3.45 -17.77 20.90
CA GLN A 330 3.01 -18.24 22.21
C GLN A 330 3.08 -17.12 23.26
N PRO A 331 2.12 -17.04 24.21
CA PRO A 331 1.01 -17.97 24.41
C PRO A 331 -0.13 -17.79 23.40
N SER A 332 -0.82 -18.88 23.07
CA SER A 332 -1.93 -18.91 22.10
C SER A 332 -3.12 -19.73 22.61
N THR A 333 -4.28 -19.48 22.02
CA THR A 333 -5.53 -20.21 22.29
C THR A 333 -6.11 -20.73 20.98
N VAL A 334 -6.55 -22.00 20.99
CA VAL A 334 -7.24 -22.58 19.84
C VAL A 334 -8.69 -22.10 19.83
N VAL A 335 -9.06 -21.47 18.73
CA VAL A 335 -10.38 -20.92 18.47
C VAL A 335 -11.10 -21.84 17.50
N ALA A 336 -12.26 -22.36 17.90
CA ALA A 336 -13.01 -23.34 17.10
C ALA A 336 -13.43 -22.79 15.73
N LYS A 337 -13.77 -21.49 15.65
CA LYS A 337 -14.18 -20.82 14.41
C LYS A 337 -13.62 -19.41 14.35
N ALA A 338 -12.97 -19.04 13.27
CA ALA A 338 -12.58 -17.66 12.98
C ALA A 338 -13.15 -17.24 11.62
N TYR A 339 -13.72 -16.05 11.57
CA TYR A 339 -14.28 -15.49 10.35
C TYR A 339 -13.25 -14.59 9.68
N LEU A 340 -12.89 -14.89 8.44
CA LEU A 340 -11.97 -14.10 7.62
C LEU A 340 -12.73 -13.55 6.41
N CYS A 341 -12.66 -12.24 6.23
CA CYS A 341 -13.18 -11.57 5.05
C CYS A 341 -12.05 -10.81 4.36
N THR A 342 -11.98 -10.94 3.04
CA THR A 342 -11.06 -10.17 2.19
C THR A 342 -11.84 -9.53 1.05
N ILE A 343 -11.73 -8.21 0.95
CA ILE A 343 -12.31 -7.38 -0.10
C ILE A 343 -11.16 -6.92 -0.99
N THR A 344 -11.23 -7.15 -2.30
CA THR A 344 -10.18 -6.80 -3.26
C THR A 344 -10.75 -5.95 -4.39
N GLY A 345 -10.10 -4.84 -4.71
CA GLY A 345 -10.52 -3.89 -5.74
C GLY A 345 -10.11 -2.46 -5.40
N PHE A 346 -10.76 -1.46 -6.02
CA PHE A 346 -10.50 -0.05 -5.70
C PHE A 346 -11.46 0.42 -4.59
N ILE A 347 -11.00 0.35 -3.34
CA ILE A 347 -11.83 0.58 -2.15
C ILE A 347 -11.59 1.99 -1.61
N LEU A 348 -12.68 2.73 -1.40
CA LEU A 348 -12.66 4.10 -0.89
C LEU A 348 -12.36 4.17 0.61
N PRO A 349 -11.56 5.15 1.09
CA PRO A 349 -11.24 5.30 2.50
C PRO A 349 -12.48 5.58 3.37
N GLU A 350 -13.51 6.23 2.83
CA GLU A 350 -14.77 6.47 3.54
C GLU A 350 -15.50 5.16 3.89
N LYS A 351 -15.41 4.15 3.01
CA LYS A 351 -15.99 2.81 3.25
C LYS A 351 -15.18 2.06 4.30
N ILE A 352 -13.84 2.16 4.25
CA ILE A 352 -12.96 1.57 5.26
C ILE A 352 -13.22 2.19 6.64
N ARG A 353 -13.43 3.50 6.72
CA ARG A 353 -13.80 4.17 7.96
C ARG A 353 -15.11 3.60 8.54
N LEU A 354 -16.15 3.46 7.71
CA LEU A 354 -17.41 2.87 8.14
C LEU A 354 -17.20 1.43 8.64
N LEU A 355 -16.35 0.66 7.96
CA LEU A 355 -16.01 -0.70 8.36
C LEU A 355 -15.30 -0.74 9.72
N LEU A 356 -14.32 0.14 9.93
CA LEU A 356 -13.62 0.29 11.21
C LEU A 356 -14.58 0.70 12.34
N GLU A 357 -15.49 1.63 12.09
CA GLU A 357 -16.51 2.05 13.05
C GLU A 357 -17.45 0.88 13.44
N GLN A 358 -17.85 0.06 12.47
CA GLN A 358 -18.66 -1.14 12.75
C GLN A 358 -17.88 -2.21 13.52
N LEU A 359 -16.60 -2.41 13.20
CA LEU A 359 -15.74 -3.32 13.97
C LEU A 359 -15.48 -2.82 15.40
N CYS A 360 -15.46 -1.50 15.62
CA CYS A 360 -15.43 -0.94 16.97
C CYS A 360 -16.73 -1.19 17.75
N ARG A 361 -17.89 -1.04 17.08
CA ARG A 361 -19.21 -1.31 17.68
C ARG A 361 -19.51 -2.80 17.86
N TYR A 362 -18.74 -3.68 17.22
CA TYR A 362 -18.87 -5.12 17.39
C TYR A 362 -18.85 -5.55 18.87
N PHE A 363 -18.09 -4.82 19.70
CA PHE A 363 -17.96 -5.06 21.14
C PHE A 363 -18.96 -4.29 22.03
N ASP A 364 -19.94 -3.58 21.45
CA ASP A 364 -20.99 -2.95 22.26
C ASP A 364 -21.88 -4.00 22.96
N GLU A 365 -21.97 -5.20 22.36
CA GLU A 365 -22.56 -6.39 22.99
C GLU A 365 -21.46 -7.34 23.46
N PRO A 366 -21.65 -8.10 24.57
CA PRO A 366 -20.68 -9.10 25.00
C PRO A 366 -20.40 -10.13 23.91
N LYS A 367 -19.13 -10.25 23.51
CA LYS A 367 -18.64 -11.23 22.52
C LYS A 367 -17.66 -12.19 23.18
N LEU A 368 -17.53 -13.37 22.57
CA LEU A 368 -16.51 -14.34 22.95
C LEU A 368 -15.12 -13.92 22.44
N ALA A 369 -15.09 -13.32 21.24
CA ALA A 369 -13.88 -12.79 20.63
C ALA A 369 -13.10 -11.84 21.57
N PRO A 370 -11.80 -12.06 21.82
CA PRO A 370 -11.00 -11.17 22.66
C PRO A 370 -10.58 -9.88 21.95
N TRP A 371 -10.47 -9.93 20.62
CA TRP A 371 -10.06 -8.84 19.74
C TRP A 371 -10.55 -9.11 18.31
N VAL A 372 -10.61 -8.09 17.46
CA VAL A 372 -10.83 -8.22 16.01
C VAL A 372 -9.76 -7.44 15.25
N THR A 373 -9.48 -7.81 14.01
CA THR A 373 -8.48 -7.13 13.19
C THR A 373 -9.07 -6.51 11.94
N LEU A 374 -8.52 -5.38 11.52
CA LEU A 374 -8.74 -4.77 10.21
C LEU A 374 -7.37 -4.45 9.61
N SER A 375 -7.05 -5.08 8.50
CA SER A 375 -5.79 -4.93 7.77
C SER A 375 -6.07 -4.34 6.41
N VAL A 376 -5.44 -3.21 6.12
CA VAL A 376 -5.59 -2.52 4.83
C VAL A 376 -4.25 -2.52 4.12
N GLN A 377 -4.30 -3.12 2.94
CA GLN A 377 -3.25 -3.17 1.97
C GLN A 377 -3.81 -2.65 0.64
N GLY A 378 -2.96 -2.36 -0.32
CA GLY A 378 -3.34 -1.49 -1.40
C GLY A 378 -2.81 -1.59 -2.85
N PHE A 379 -2.38 -0.50 -3.50
CA PHE A 379 -1.65 -0.42 -4.78
C PHE A 379 -0.16 -0.13 -4.62
N ALA A 380 0.70 -0.89 -5.30
CA ALA A 380 2.14 -0.64 -5.28
C ALA A 380 2.55 0.62 -6.03
N ASP A 381 1.77 0.97 -7.05
CA ASP A 381 2.17 1.89 -8.09
C ASP A 381 1.47 3.25 -8.01
N SER A 382 1.30 3.77 -6.80
CA SER A 382 0.74 5.12 -6.65
C SER A 382 1.81 6.17 -6.48
N PRO A 383 1.66 7.35 -7.12
CA PRO A 383 2.64 8.44 -7.02
C PRO A 383 2.65 9.14 -5.66
N VAL A 384 1.68 8.88 -4.81
CA VAL A 384 1.47 9.59 -3.53
C VAL A 384 1.28 8.55 -2.43
N SER A 385 1.89 8.73 -1.26
CA SER A 385 1.64 7.95 -0.04
C SER A 385 0.64 8.67 0.88
N TRP A 386 0.79 8.63 2.20
CA TRP A 386 -0.12 9.37 3.11
C TRP A 386 -0.12 10.87 2.78
N ARG A 387 -1.34 11.45 2.68
CA ARG A 387 -1.56 12.86 2.30
C ARG A 387 -1.05 13.20 0.90
N GLU A 388 0.08 13.89 0.82
CA GLU A 388 0.72 14.39 -0.41
C GLU A 388 2.20 14.00 -0.48
N ASN A 389 2.62 13.08 0.39
CA ASN A 389 3.98 12.57 0.43
C ASN A 389 4.23 11.72 -0.82
N GLU A 390 5.46 11.73 -1.32
CA GLU A 390 5.81 10.87 -2.46
C GLU A 390 5.86 9.42 -1.98
N HIS A 391 5.59 8.47 -2.87
CA HIS A 391 5.74 7.03 -2.60
C HIS A 391 6.97 6.50 -3.35
N GLY A 392 7.88 5.82 -2.65
CA GLY A 392 9.12 5.31 -3.22
C GLY A 392 9.09 3.79 -3.43
N PHE A 393 9.12 3.31 -4.67
CA PHE A 393 9.04 1.86 -4.97
C PHE A 393 10.40 1.12 -4.98
N ARG A 394 11.52 1.84 -5.03
CA ARG A 394 12.87 1.32 -5.34
C ARG A 394 13.37 0.07 -4.60
N LYS A 395 12.84 -0.25 -3.42
CA LYS A 395 13.16 -1.49 -2.66
C LYS A 395 11.92 -2.12 -2.00
N GLY A 396 10.73 -1.83 -2.51
CA GLY A 396 9.45 -2.13 -1.85
C GLY A 396 8.99 -0.92 -1.04
N GLY A 397 8.02 -0.19 -1.59
CA GLY A 397 7.25 0.83 -0.85
C GLY A 397 6.19 0.11 -0.02
N GLU A 398 6.49 -0.11 1.25
CA GLU A 398 5.60 -0.83 2.16
C GLU A 398 4.60 0.15 2.74
N HIS A 399 3.32 0.01 2.46
CA HIS A 399 2.29 0.89 3.01
C HIS A 399 1.09 0.04 3.43
N LEU A 400 1.25 -0.65 4.54
CA LEU A 400 0.20 -1.49 5.11
C LEU A 400 -0.10 -0.98 6.51
N TYR A 401 -1.38 -0.92 6.85
CA TYR A 401 -1.79 -0.63 8.21
C TYR A 401 -2.77 -1.64 8.77
N ASN A 402 -2.59 -1.98 10.04
CA ASN A 402 -3.49 -2.84 10.79
C ASN A 402 -4.08 -2.09 11.98
N PHE A 403 -5.37 -2.28 12.20
CA PHE A 403 -6.03 -2.04 13.47
C PHE A 403 -6.29 -3.37 14.17
N VAL A 404 -5.86 -3.48 15.42
CA VAL A 404 -6.24 -4.55 16.33
C VAL A 404 -7.17 -3.93 17.36
N VAL A 405 -8.44 -4.25 17.30
CA VAL A 405 -9.49 -3.64 18.12
C VAL A 405 -9.84 -4.57 19.28
N PHE A 406 -9.78 -4.03 20.50
CA PHE A 406 -10.07 -4.76 21.74
C PHE A 406 -11.47 -4.42 22.26
N SER A 407 -12.01 -5.29 23.11
CA SER A 407 -13.35 -5.14 23.70
C SER A 407 -13.51 -3.91 24.60
N ASN A 408 -12.41 -3.40 25.16
CA ASN A 408 -12.38 -2.18 25.98
C ASN A 408 -12.24 -0.89 25.16
N ARG A 409 -12.44 -0.94 23.83
CA ARG A 409 -12.25 0.17 22.88
C ARG A 409 -10.82 0.67 22.73
N ASP A 410 -9.84 -0.03 23.28
CA ASP A 410 -8.45 0.18 22.90
C ASP A 410 -8.22 -0.36 21.49
N TYR A 411 -7.22 0.22 20.81
CA TYR A 411 -6.69 -0.36 19.59
C TYR A 411 -5.17 -0.29 19.55
N TRP A 412 -4.59 -1.27 18.85
CA TRP A 412 -3.24 -1.14 18.32
C TRP A 412 -3.31 -0.72 16.86
N LEU A 413 -2.50 0.27 16.51
CA LEU A 413 -2.25 0.68 15.14
C LEU A 413 -0.85 0.21 14.76
N GLN A 414 -0.76 -0.62 13.73
CA GLN A 414 0.51 -1.10 13.18
C GLN A 414 0.67 -0.52 11.79
N LEU A 415 1.76 0.19 11.54
CA LEU A 415 2.09 0.79 10.23
C LEU A 415 3.38 0.17 9.74
N ALA A 416 3.31 -0.58 8.63
CA ALA A 416 4.49 -0.98 7.89
C ALA A 416 4.76 0.09 6.82
N VAL A 417 5.95 0.70 6.90
CA VAL A 417 6.40 1.80 6.05
C VAL A 417 7.66 1.40 5.29
N GLY A 418 7.67 1.71 3.99
CA GLY A 418 8.78 1.45 3.09
C GLY A 418 10.06 2.16 3.49
N ALA A 419 11.19 1.63 3.02
CA ALA A 419 12.54 2.06 3.39
C ALA A 419 12.81 3.57 3.30
N ASN A 420 12.07 4.27 2.44
CA ASN A 420 12.27 5.68 2.15
C ASN A 420 10.98 6.51 2.34
N ASP A 421 9.89 5.89 2.79
CA ASP A 421 8.61 6.60 2.91
C ASP A 421 8.47 7.27 4.28
N ASP A 422 7.76 8.41 4.31
CA ASP A 422 7.49 9.14 5.55
C ASP A 422 6.32 8.50 6.29
N CYS A 423 6.55 8.11 7.56
CA CYS A 423 5.49 7.63 8.43
C CYS A 423 4.68 8.81 9.01
N PRO A 424 3.35 8.85 8.84
CA PRO A 424 2.53 9.84 9.52
C PRO A 424 2.50 9.58 11.04
N PRO A 425 2.32 10.65 11.86
CA PRO A 425 2.25 10.58 13.32
C PRO A 425 0.81 10.48 13.87
#